data_AF-A0A562MGY6-F1
#
_entry.id   AF-A0A562MGY6-F1
#
_cell.length_a   1.000
_cell.length_b   1.000
_cell.length_c   1.000
_cell.angle_alpha   90.00
_cell.angle_beta   90.00
_cell.angle_gamma   90.00
#
_symmetry.space_group_name_H-M   'P 1'
#
loop_
_entity.id
_entity.type
_entity.pdbx_description
1 polymer ?
#
loop_
_entity_poly.entity_id
_entity_poly.type
_entity_poly.pdbx_seq_one_letter_code
_entity_poly.pdbx_strand_id
1 'polypeptide(L)'
;MTGNVVTQRDYMRKLAVELGGDKSKVCAAYVQAEIDGIVLRKRNADDTRPEDYATALWADGVRKGWLPLEDGPATDRMKSLSVAELLVLHAQIGEELRDRGVVRSANNPTGDLAKYLFCRAFGWRQAPNSERGYDAIGTDGTRYQIKGRRIHRRNKSRQLSAIRDIEGGHFDVLAGVLFDDDFNVVKAALIPIAFVVERSTYIAHTNSNKFMLRDDVWTTPGVRDVTAEIVAAMP
;
A
#
# COMPACT_ATOMS: atom_id res chain seq x y z
N MET A 1 47.12 23.62 5.72
CA MET A 1 46.14 22.58 5.31
C MET A 1 45.15 22.39 6.45
N THR A 2 44.05 23.15 6.46
CA THR A 2 43.00 23.01 7.48
C THR A 2 42.08 21.88 7.05
N GLY A 3 42.34 20.67 7.54
CA GLY A 3 41.39 19.56 7.41
C GLY A 3 40.05 19.99 8.01
N ASN A 4 38.97 19.74 7.28
CA ASN A 4 37.62 20.11 7.69
C ASN A 4 37.30 19.34 8.98
N VAL A 5 37.38 19.99 10.14
CA VAL A 5 37.12 19.35 11.44
C VAL A 5 35.65 18.96 11.47
N VAL A 6 35.37 17.66 11.43
CA VAL A 6 34.01 17.12 11.50
C VAL A 6 33.36 17.62 12.79
N THR A 7 32.26 18.37 12.66
CA THR A 7 31.60 18.93 13.84
C THR A 7 30.76 17.86 14.54
N GLN A 8 30.39 18.12 15.80
CA GLN A 8 29.46 17.28 16.57
C GLN A 8 28.18 16.98 15.79
N ARG A 9 27.63 17.97 15.09
CA ARG A 9 26.43 17.82 14.25
C ARG A 9 26.71 16.99 13.02
N ASP A 10 27.83 17.21 12.34
CA ASP A 10 28.16 16.47 11.12
C ASP A 10 28.38 14.99 11.41
N TYR A 11 29.02 14.67 12.54
CA TYR A 11 29.21 13.28 12.98
C TYR A 11 27.88 12.64 13.39
N MET A 12 27.03 13.36 14.13
CA MET A 12 25.69 12.88 14.49
C MET A 12 24.81 12.62 13.25
N ARG A 13 24.88 13.47 12.22
CA ARG A 13 24.21 13.23 10.93
C ARG A 13 24.75 12.01 10.22
N LYS A 14 26.08 11.84 10.17
CA LYS A 14 26.72 10.68 9.56
C LYS A 14 26.20 9.38 10.20
N LEU A 15 26.22 9.30 11.53
CA LEU A 15 25.71 8.14 12.26
C LEU A 15 24.20 7.92 12.01
N ALA A 16 23.41 8.99 11.97
CA ALA A 16 21.97 8.88 11.68
C ALA A 16 21.68 8.26 10.31
N VAL A 17 22.50 8.58 9.29
CA VAL A 17 22.41 7.95 7.97
C VAL A 17 22.89 6.50 8.01
N GLU A 18 24.06 6.24 8.60
CA GLU A 18 24.68 4.90 8.63
C GLU A 18 23.85 3.88 9.43
N LEU A 19 23.09 4.33 10.43
CA LEU A 19 22.33 3.49 11.35
C LEU A 19 20.81 3.60 11.15
N GLY A 20 20.36 4.17 10.02
CA GLY A 20 18.95 4.18 9.61
C GLY A 20 18.02 4.93 10.56
N GLY A 21 18.49 6.02 11.19
CA GLY A 21 17.65 6.84 12.07
C GLY A 21 17.24 6.21 13.39
N ASP A 22 17.81 5.07 13.78
CA ASP A 22 17.56 4.44 15.10
C ASP A 22 18.22 5.27 16.21
N LYS A 23 17.41 6.03 16.95
CA LYS A 23 17.87 6.91 18.04
C LYS A 23 18.81 6.21 19.00
N SER A 24 18.48 5.00 19.43
CA SER A 24 19.23 4.27 20.45
C SER A 24 20.61 3.87 19.93
N LYS A 25 20.68 3.33 18.71
CA LYS A 25 21.95 2.94 18.07
C LYS A 25 22.82 4.15 17.78
N VAL A 26 22.23 5.23 17.27
CA VAL A 26 22.95 6.46 16.91
C VAL A 26 23.52 7.13 18.15
N CYS A 27 22.75 7.27 19.22
CA CYS A 27 23.24 7.86 20.47
C CYS A 27 24.36 7.00 21.09
N ALA A 28 24.23 5.66 21.08
CA ALA A 28 25.27 4.77 21.60
C ALA A 28 26.58 4.87 20.79
N ALA A 29 26.49 4.89 19.46
CA ALA A 29 27.65 5.05 18.58
C ALA A 29 28.30 6.43 18.73
N TYR A 30 27.50 7.48 18.95
CA TYR A 30 28.01 8.82 19.22
C TYR A 30 28.78 8.89 20.55
N VAL A 31 28.22 8.29 21.61
CA VAL A 31 28.89 8.18 22.93
C VAL A 31 30.23 7.48 22.80
N GLN A 32 30.27 6.35 22.09
CA GLN A 32 31.52 5.62 21.86
C GLN A 32 32.54 6.46 21.10
N ALA A 33 32.12 7.17 20.04
CA ALA A 33 33.01 8.06 19.29
C ALA A 33 33.55 9.24 20.12
N GLU A 34 32.81 9.68 21.13
CA GLU A 34 33.29 10.70 22.07
C GLU A 34 34.32 10.11 23.06
N ILE A 35 34.06 8.91 23.60
CA ILE A 35 35.00 8.16 24.47
C ILE A 35 36.31 7.88 23.74
N ASP A 36 36.24 7.49 22.46
CA ASP A 36 37.38 7.18 21.62
C ASP A 36 38.12 8.44 21.11
N GLY A 37 37.65 9.63 21.45
CA GLY A 37 38.25 10.91 21.04
C GLY A 37 38.07 11.25 19.56
N ILE A 38 37.21 10.53 18.85
CA ILE A 38 36.89 10.75 17.43
C ILE A 38 36.06 12.03 17.26
N VAL A 39 35.19 12.32 18.22
CA VAL A 39 34.39 13.55 18.28
C VAL A 39 34.75 14.33 19.53
N LEU A 40 35.12 15.60 19.36
CA LEU A 40 35.44 16.50 20.47
C LEU A 40 34.34 17.55 20.65
N ARG A 41 33.98 17.81 21.91
CA ARG A 41 33.01 18.86 22.22
C ARG A 41 33.64 20.25 22.08
N LYS A 42 32.99 21.14 21.32
CA LYS A 42 33.45 22.54 21.17
C LYS A 42 33.38 23.35 22.46
N ARG A 43 32.42 23.05 23.34
CA ARG A 43 32.27 23.61 24.69
C ARG A 43 31.62 22.54 25.58
N ASN A 44 32.16 22.34 26.78
CA ASN A 44 31.58 21.47 27.80
C ASN A 44 31.36 22.29 29.08
N ALA A 45 30.43 23.25 29.03
CA ALA A 45 30.24 24.23 30.10
C ALA A 45 29.70 23.61 31.40
N ASP A 46 29.01 22.46 31.31
CA ASP A 46 28.17 21.93 32.39
C ASP A 46 28.51 20.48 32.79
N ASP A 47 29.73 20.01 32.50
CA ASP A 47 30.20 18.63 32.81
C ASP A 47 29.19 17.53 32.42
N THR A 48 28.48 17.73 31.31
CA THR A 48 27.39 16.85 30.91
C THR A 48 27.93 15.48 30.51
N ARG A 49 27.29 14.40 30.96
CA ARG A 49 27.72 13.06 30.56
C ARG A 49 27.54 12.83 29.05
N PRO A 50 28.40 12.01 28.40
CA PRO A 50 28.27 11.68 26.96
C PRO A 50 26.88 11.23 26.54
N GLU A 51 26.21 10.43 27.37
CA GLU A 51 24.88 9.88 27.05
C GLU A 51 23.81 10.98 27.01
N ASP A 52 23.86 11.89 27.98
CA ASP A 52 22.95 13.04 28.08
C ASP A 52 23.20 14.02 26.92
N TYR A 53 24.47 14.24 26.58
CA TYR A 53 24.86 15.11 25.47
C TYR A 53 24.41 14.54 24.12
N ALA A 54 24.65 13.26 23.85
CA ALA A 54 24.20 12.59 22.63
C ALA A 54 22.68 12.66 22.47
N THR A 55 21.94 12.42 23.56
CA THR A 55 20.48 12.50 23.60
C THR A 55 19.98 13.92 23.34
N ALA A 56 20.60 14.93 23.95
CA ALA A 56 20.25 16.33 23.74
C ALA A 56 20.57 16.81 22.31
N LEU A 57 21.70 16.38 21.75
CA LEU A 57 22.11 16.70 20.39
C LEU A 57 21.17 16.05 19.36
N TRP A 58 20.76 14.81 19.58
CA TRP A 58 19.70 14.15 18.81
C TRP A 58 18.41 14.96 18.85
N ALA A 59 17.92 15.32 20.05
CA ALA A 59 16.70 16.09 20.22
C ALA A 59 16.76 17.47 19.54
N ASP A 60 17.91 18.16 19.60
CA ASP A 60 18.13 19.42 18.87
C ASP A 60 18.06 19.20 17.35
N GLY A 61 18.58 18.08 16.87
CA GLY A 61 18.57 17.68 15.46
C GLY A 61 17.20 17.39 14.89
N VAL A 62 16.39 16.66 15.64
CA VAL A 62 14.98 16.43 15.29
C VAL A 62 14.21 17.75 15.30
N ARG A 63 14.31 18.49 16.41
CA ARG A 63 13.55 19.73 16.62
C ARG A 63 13.87 20.82 15.59
N LYS A 64 15.12 20.91 15.15
CA LYS A 64 15.57 21.91 14.15
C LYS A 64 15.65 21.36 12.73
N GLY A 65 15.26 20.10 12.51
CA GLY A 65 15.22 19.49 11.18
C GLY A 65 16.56 19.36 10.47
N TRP A 66 17.69 19.33 11.19
CA TRP A 66 19.01 19.13 10.59
C TRP A 66 19.51 17.68 10.65
N LEU A 67 18.79 16.81 11.37
CA LEU A 67 19.09 15.38 11.45
C LEU A 67 18.28 14.63 10.38
N PRO A 68 18.93 13.87 9.49
CA PRO A 68 18.25 13.12 8.44
C PRO A 68 17.63 11.86 9.04
N LEU A 69 16.49 12.00 9.71
CA LEU A 69 15.69 10.87 10.13
C LEU A 69 14.87 10.38 8.95
N GLU A 70 14.81 9.08 8.74
CA GLU A 70 13.95 8.45 7.73
C GLU A 70 12.44 8.70 7.96
N ASP A 71 12.09 9.44 9.01
CA ASP A 71 10.73 9.93 9.31
C ASP A 71 10.40 11.30 8.68
N GLY A 72 11.05 11.66 7.57
CA GLY A 72 10.45 12.62 6.64
C GLY A 72 9.23 11.95 5.97
N PRO A 73 8.07 12.60 5.82
CA PRO A 73 6.93 11.96 5.18
C PRO A 73 7.37 11.51 3.78
N ALA A 74 7.15 10.23 3.43
CA ALA A 74 7.58 9.55 2.20
C ALA A 74 7.48 10.38 0.89
N THR A 75 6.61 11.39 0.91
CA THR A 75 6.54 12.52 -0.02
C THR A 75 7.86 13.19 -0.41
N ASP A 76 8.88 13.26 0.45
CA ASP A 76 10.12 14.00 0.12
C ASP A 76 11.07 13.17 -0.75
N ARG A 77 11.18 11.86 -0.47
CA ARG A 77 11.95 10.92 -1.30
C ARG A 77 11.38 10.79 -2.72
N MET A 78 10.06 10.80 -2.88
CA MET A 78 9.44 10.70 -4.22
C MET A 78 9.67 11.97 -5.06
N LYS A 79 9.82 13.14 -4.43
CA LYS A 79 10.09 14.40 -5.12
C LYS A 79 11.52 14.52 -5.63
N SER A 80 12.46 13.81 -5.01
CA SER A 80 13.88 13.83 -5.42
C SER A 80 14.20 12.86 -6.56
N LEU A 81 13.33 11.88 -6.82
CA LEU A 81 13.53 10.92 -7.91
C LEU A 81 13.16 11.51 -9.27
N SER A 82 13.96 11.20 -10.27
CA SER A 82 13.61 11.42 -11.68
C SER A 82 12.43 10.54 -12.10
N VAL A 83 11.80 10.90 -13.23
CA VAL A 83 10.73 10.09 -13.82
C VAL A 83 11.20 8.65 -14.11
N ALA A 84 12.43 8.47 -14.57
CA ALA A 84 12.99 7.15 -14.85
C ALA A 84 13.11 6.29 -13.58
N GLU A 85 13.62 6.87 -12.49
CA GLU A 85 13.74 6.18 -11.20
C GLU A 85 12.36 5.83 -10.61
N LEU A 86 11.37 6.72 -10.77
CA LEU A 86 10.00 6.44 -10.35
C LEU A 86 9.39 5.25 -11.13
N LEU A 87 9.67 5.13 -12.43
CA LEU A 87 9.20 4.00 -13.23
C LEU A 87 9.90 2.69 -12.86
N VAL A 88 11.20 2.73 -12.54
CA VAL A 88 11.94 1.58 -12.02
C VAL A 88 11.36 1.14 -10.68
N LEU A 89 11.15 2.08 -9.76
CA LEU A 89 10.54 1.78 -8.45
C LEU A 89 9.12 1.23 -8.61
N HIS A 90 8.32 1.77 -9.53
CA HIS A 90 6.99 1.25 -9.83
C HIS A 90 7.03 -0.21 -10.29
N ALA A 91 7.96 -0.56 -11.19
CA ALA A 91 8.14 -1.94 -11.64
C ALA A 91 8.59 -2.85 -10.48
N GLN A 92 9.55 -2.41 -9.67
CA GLN A 92 10.05 -3.17 -8.50
C GLN A 92 8.95 -3.44 -7.47
N ILE A 93 8.08 -2.46 -7.19
CA ILE A 93 6.91 -2.66 -6.32
C ILE A 93 5.99 -3.73 -6.91
N GLY A 94 5.77 -3.71 -8.23
CA GLY A 94 4.97 -4.73 -8.92
C GLY A 94 5.55 -6.14 -8.80
N GLU A 95 6.87 -6.28 -8.96
CA GLU A 95 7.56 -7.57 -8.79
C GLU A 95 7.50 -8.06 -7.34
N GLU A 96 7.75 -7.18 -6.36
CA GLU A 96 7.64 -7.55 -4.94
C GLU A 96 6.21 -7.99 -4.57
N LEU A 97 5.18 -7.32 -5.08
CA LEU A 97 3.79 -7.74 -4.89
C LEU A 97 3.50 -9.10 -5.54
N ARG A 98 4.17 -9.43 -6.65
CA ARG A 98 4.04 -10.72 -7.33
C ARG A 98 4.72 -11.83 -6.53
N ASP A 99 5.93 -11.57 -6.03
CA ASP A 99 6.69 -12.52 -5.22
C ASP A 99 5.96 -12.85 -3.91
N ARG A 100 5.22 -11.87 -3.35
CA ARG A 100 4.31 -12.08 -2.22
C ARG A 100 2.98 -12.76 -2.59
N GLY A 101 2.76 -13.05 -3.87
CA GLY A 101 1.55 -13.71 -4.37
C GLY A 101 0.30 -12.82 -4.45
N VAL A 102 0.43 -11.50 -4.24
CA VAL A 102 -0.69 -10.55 -4.24
C VAL A 102 -1.17 -10.24 -5.65
N VAL A 103 -0.24 -10.07 -6.60
CA VAL A 103 -0.55 -9.79 -8.02
C VAL A 103 -0.08 -10.91 -8.94
N ARG A 104 -0.78 -11.09 -10.07
CA ARG A 104 -0.44 -12.08 -11.11
C ARG A 104 -0.13 -11.44 -12.45
N SER A 105 -0.45 -10.15 -12.62
CA SER A 105 -0.18 -9.36 -13.82
C SER A 105 0.78 -8.21 -13.53
N ALA A 106 1.29 -7.56 -14.58
CA ALA A 106 2.08 -6.32 -14.48
C ALA A 106 1.21 -5.06 -14.62
N ASN A 107 -0.12 -5.21 -14.52
CA ASN A 107 -1.07 -4.10 -14.65
C ASN A 107 -1.27 -3.40 -13.31
N ASN A 108 -2.19 -2.42 -13.29
CA ASN A 108 -2.64 -1.83 -12.03
C ASN A 108 -3.10 -2.92 -11.04
N PRO A 109 -2.60 -2.91 -9.79
CA PRO A 109 -2.78 -4.01 -8.84
C PRO A 109 -4.21 -4.18 -8.35
N THR A 110 -5.10 -3.18 -8.54
CA THR A 110 -6.46 -3.17 -7.98
C THR A 110 -7.25 -4.45 -8.26
N GLY A 111 -7.18 -4.97 -9.50
CA GLY A 111 -7.92 -6.16 -9.90
C GLY A 111 -7.38 -7.43 -9.26
N ASP A 112 -6.06 -7.60 -9.27
CA ASP A 112 -5.43 -8.79 -8.70
C ASP A 112 -5.50 -8.78 -7.16
N LEU A 113 -5.31 -7.62 -6.52
CA LEU A 113 -5.50 -7.45 -5.09
C LEU A 113 -6.92 -7.86 -4.66
N ALA A 114 -7.95 -7.44 -5.39
CA ALA A 114 -9.32 -7.88 -5.11
C ALA A 114 -9.43 -9.41 -5.17
N LYS A 115 -8.90 -10.05 -6.21
CA LYS A 115 -8.92 -11.52 -6.35
C LYS A 115 -8.19 -12.20 -5.20
N TYR A 116 -7.01 -11.71 -4.85
CA TYR A 116 -6.21 -12.20 -3.74
C TYR A 116 -6.99 -12.14 -2.42
N LEU A 117 -7.58 -10.98 -2.09
CA LEU A 117 -8.29 -10.78 -0.82
C LEU A 117 -9.52 -11.69 -0.71
N PHE A 118 -10.34 -11.78 -1.77
CA PHE A 118 -11.51 -12.67 -1.76
C PHE A 118 -11.11 -14.15 -1.64
N CYS A 119 -10.10 -14.60 -2.38
CA CYS A 119 -9.65 -15.99 -2.30
C CYS A 119 -9.05 -16.31 -0.92
N ARG A 120 -8.30 -15.38 -0.33
CA ARG A 120 -7.73 -15.53 1.01
C ARG A 120 -8.80 -15.52 2.10
N ALA A 121 -9.77 -14.60 2.03
CA ALA A 121 -10.83 -14.46 3.03
C ALA A 121 -11.74 -15.69 3.10
N PHE A 122 -12.04 -16.30 1.95
CA PHE A 122 -13.04 -17.36 1.85
C PHE A 122 -12.48 -18.73 1.48
N GLY A 123 -11.16 -18.86 1.29
CA GLY A 123 -10.54 -20.10 0.84
C GLY A 123 -10.95 -20.52 -0.57
N TRP A 124 -11.36 -19.57 -1.41
CA TRP A 124 -11.77 -19.88 -2.78
C TRP A 124 -10.59 -20.29 -3.64
N ARG A 125 -10.85 -21.19 -4.58
CA ARG A 125 -9.86 -21.58 -5.58
C ARG A 125 -9.90 -20.59 -6.74
N GLN A 126 -8.85 -19.79 -6.86
CA GLN A 126 -8.70 -18.85 -7.96
C GLN A 126 -8.58 -19.58 -9.30
N ALA A 127 -9.27 -19.10 -10.33
CA ALA A 127 -9.22 -19.62 -11.68
C ALA A 127 -7.84 -19.37 -12.33
N PRO A 128 -7.48 -20.14 -13.37
CA PRO A 128 -6.32 -19.84 -14.22
C PRO A 128 -6.42 -18.44 -14.84
N ASN A 129 -5.27 -17.90 -15.27
CA ASN A 129 -5.25 -16.64 -16.01
C ASN A 129 -6.07 -16.78 -17.31
N SER A 130 -6.81 -15.73 -17.64
CA SER A 130 -7.65 -15.65 -18.85
C SER A 130 -8.80 -16.66 -18.93
N GLU A 131 -9.17 -17.30 -17.81
CA GLU A 131 -10.41 -18.09 -17.73
C GLU A 131 -11.62 -17.22 -18.11
N ARG A 132 -12.54 -17.78 -18.90
CA ARG A 132 -13.67 -17.03 -19.41
C ARG A 132 -14.81 -17.06 -18.40
N GLY A 133 -15.09 -15.91 -17.83
CA GLY A 133 -16.39 -15.62 -17.22
C GLY A 133 -16.51 -15.88 -15.72
N TYR A 134 -15.44 -16.32 -15.04
CA TYR A 134 -15.33 -16.26 -13.58
C TYR A 134 -13.85 -16.13 -13.16
N ASP A 135 -13.60 -15.65 -11.94
CA ASP A 135 -12.25 -15.46 -11.38
C ASP A 135 -11.91 -16.46 -10.26
N ALA A 136 -12.91 -17.03 -9.59
CA ALA A 136 -12.72 -18.00 -8.53
C ALA A 136 -13.92 -18.95 -8.38
N ILE A 137 -13.71 -20.09 -7.74
CA ILE A 137 -14.75 -21.06 -7.42
C ILE A 137 -14.74 -21.34 -5.90
N GLY A 138 -15.91 -21.30 -5.28
CA GLY A 138 -16.13 -21.69 -3.89
C GLY A 138 -16.07 -23.20 -3.69
N THR A 139 -15.96 -23.65 -2.45
CA THR A 139 -15.94 -25.08 -2.12
C THR A 139 -17.24 -25.81 -2.46
N ASP A 140 -18.33 -25.06 -2.57
CA ASP A 140 -19.67 -25.50 -2.98
C ASP A 140 -19.87 -25.50 -4.50
N GLY A 141 -18.85 -25.12 -5.28
CA GLY A 141 -18.93 -24.99 -6.73
C GLY A 141 -19.46 -23.63 -7.23
N THR A 142 -19.81 -22.71 -6.33
CA THR A 142 -20.26 -21.36 -6.72
C THR A 142 -19.15 -20.63 -7.48
N ARG A 143 -19.46 -20.09 -8.66
CA ARG A 143 -18.51 -19.35 -9.50
C ARG A 143 -18.63 -17.86 -9.21
N TYR A 144 -17.49 -17.24 -8.93
CA TYR A 144 -17.39 -15.83 -8.58
C TYR A 144 -16.67 -15.05 -9.67
N GLN A 145 -17.27 -13.99 -10.18
CA GLN A 145 -16.54 -12.93 -10.88
C GLN A 145 -16.13 -11.89 -9.84
N ILE A 146 -14.85 -11.51 -9.80
CA ILE A 146 -14.29 -10.58 -8.81
C ILE A 146 -13.92 -9.26 -9.47
N LYS A 147 -14.36 -8.15 -8.89
CA LYS A 147 -14.11 -6.81 -9.42
C LYS A 147 -13.72 -5.85 -8.29
N GLY A 148 -12.53 -5.26 -8.40
CA GLY A 148 -12.05 -4.20 -7.52
C GLY A 148 -12.18 -2.82 -8.16
N ARG A 149 -12.43 -1.80 -7.35
CA ARG A 149 -12.41 -0.39 -7.77
C ARG A 149 -11.74 0.49 -6.73
N ARG A 150 -10.61 1.11 -7.11
CA ARG A 150 -9.97 2.17 -6.34
C ARG A 150 -10.67 3.50 -6.58
N ILE A 151 -11.23 4.09 -5.54
CA ILE A 151 -11.90 5.39 -5.55
C ILE A 151 -10.83 6.45 -5.32
N HIS A 152 -10.44 7.13 -6.40
CA HIS A 152 -9.35 8.10 -6.35
C HIS A 152 -9.86 9.52 -6.04
N ARG A 153 -9.06 10.36 -5.38
CA ARG A 153 -9.40 11.77 -5.09
C ARG A 153 -9.81 12.57 -6.33
N ARG A 154 -9.22 12.25 -7.48
CA ARG A 154 -9.53 12.86 -8.78
C ARG A 154 -10.63 12.14 -9.57
N ASN A 155 -11.05 10.96 -9.13
CA ASN A 155 -12.12 10.19 -9.77
C ASN A 155 -12.90 9.37 -8.73
N LYS A 156 -14.01 9.95 -8.28
CA LYS A 156 -14.88 9.36 -7.26
C LYS A 156 -15.86 8.32 -7.80
N SER A 157 -15.76 7.96 -9.08
CA SER A 157 -16.63 6.95 -9.68
C SER A 157 -16.41 5.57 -9.05
N ARG A 158 -17.52 4.91 -8.73
CA ARG A 158 -17.60 3.52 -8.25
C ARG A 158 -17.93 2.53 -9.38
N GLN A 159 -17.72 2.95 -10.63
CA GLN A 159 -17.93 2.10 -11.80
C GLN A 159 -16.90 0.96 -11.81
N LEU A 160 -17.38 -0.28 -11.86
CA LEU A 160 -16.51 -1.45 -12.02
C LEU A 160 -16.03 -1.57 -13.48
N SER A 161 -14.99 -2.37 -13.70
CA SER A 161 -14.58 -2.70 -15.07
C SER A 161 -15.68 -3.49 -15.78
N ALA A 162 -15.69 -3.41 -17.11
CA ALA A 162 -16.69 -4.03 -17.97
C ALA A 162 -16.96 -5.51 -17.61
N ILE A 163 -18.23 -5.88 -17.60
CA ILE A 163 -18.70 -7.27 -17.46
C ILE A 163 -19.24 -7.68 -18.84
N ARG A 164 -18.56 -8.62 -19.50
CA ARG A 164 -18.98 -9.10 -20.83
C ARG A 164 -19.88 -10.32 -20.65
N ASP A 165 -20.82 -10.48 -21.57
CA ASP A 165 -21.63 -11.71 -21.67
C ASP A 165 -22.31 -12.10 -20.34
N ILE A 166 -22.85 -11.09 -19.64
CA ILE A 166 -23.42 -11.28 -18.30
C ILE A 166 -24.66 -12.17 -18.32
N GLU A 167 -25.44 -12.14 -19.39
CA GLU A 167 -26.61 -13.00 -19.58
C GLU A 167 -26.22 -14.46 -19.89
N GLY A 168 -24.96 -14.70 -20.28
CA GLY A 168 -24.43 -16.04 -20.54
C GLY A 168 -24.26 -16.91 -19.29
N GLY A 169 -24.46 -16.37 -18.09
CA GLY A 169 -24.48 -17.16 -16.84
C GLY A 169 -23.14 -17.82 -16.48
N HIS A 170 -22.02 -17.20 -16.85
CA HIS A 170 -20.68 -17.76 -16.63
C HIS A 170 -20.22 -17.71 -15.16
N PHE A 171 -20.84 -16.87 -14.35
CA PHE A 171 -20.66 -16.79 -12.90
C PHE A 171 -22.02 -16.71 -12.21
N ASP A 172 -22.03 -16.97 -10.91
CA ASP A 172 -23.25 -17.00 -10.11
C ASP A 172 -23.33 -15.76 -9.19
N VAL A 173 -22.17 -15.29 -8.73
CA VAL A 173 -22.05 -14.15 -7.80
C VAL A 173 -20.95 -13.19 -8.24
N LEU A 174 -21.25 -11.89 -8.24
CA LEU A 174 -20.25 -10.83 -8.35
C LEU A 174 -19.70 -10.50 -6.96
N ALA A 175 -18.41 -10.68 -6.77
CA ALA A 175 -17.66 -10.25 -5.60
C ALA A 175 -17.03 -8.87 -5.89
N GLY A 176 -17.60 -7.82 -5.30
CA GLY A 176 -17.21 -6.43 -5.51
C GLY A 176 -16.47 -5.85 -4.31
N VAL A 177 -15.38 -5.12 -4.54
CA VAL A 177 -14.67 -4.38 -3.48
C VAL A 177 -14.32 -2.96 -3.92
N LEU A 178 -14.53 -2.01 -3.01
CA LEU A 178 -14.14 -0.62 -3.13
C LEU A 178 -12.92 -0.38 -2.25
N PHE A 179 -11.89 0.24 -2.83
CA PHE A 179 -10.72 0.73 -2.10
C PHE A 179 -10.68 2.25 -2.10
N ASP A 180 -10.06 2.86 -1.10
CA ASP A 180 -9.77 4.30 -1.09
C ASP A 180 -8.51 4.63 -1.90
N ASP A 181 -8.03 5.88 -1.79
CA ASP A 181 -6.81 6.32 -2.47
C ASP A 181 -5.58 5.49 -2.07
N ASP A 182 -5.50 4.94 -0.86
CA ASP A 182 -4.31 4.26 -0.36
C ASP A 182 -4.47 2.73 -0.33
N PHE A 183 -5.44 2.21 -1.09
CA PHE A 183 -5.80 0.79 -1.18
C PHE A 183 -6.40 0.20 0.10
N ASN A 184 -6.84 1.01 1.06
CA ASN A 184 -7.61 0.51 2.20
C ASN A 184 -8.99 0.06 1.71
N VAL A 185 -9.46 -1.07 2.25
CA VAL A 185 -10.79 -1.60 1.95
C VAL A 185 -11.85 -0.66 2.56
N VAL A 186 -12.71 -0.12 1.70
CA VAL A 186 -13.80 0.78 2.10
C VAL A 186 -15.09 0.00 2.31
N LYS A 187 -15.48 -0.80 1.32
CA LYS A 187 -16.63 -1.72 1.39
C LYS A 187 -16.43 -2.91 0.46
N ALA A 188 -16.96 -4.06 0.82
CA ALA A 188 -17.02 -5.23 -0.04
C ALA A 188 -18.40 -5.92 0.04
N ALA A 189 -18.82 -6.55 -1.06
CA ALA A 189 -20.10 -7.23 -1.16
C ALA A 189 -20.05 -8.45 -2.06
N LEU A 190 -20.88 -9.45 -1.72
CA LEU A 190 -21.25 -10.56 -2.62
C LEU A 190 -22.65 -10.29 -3.17
N ILE A 191 -22.77 -10.25 -4.49
CA ILE A 191 -23.95 -9.76 -5.20
C ILE A 191 -24.45 -10.83 -6.18
N PRO A 192 -25.68 -11.35 -6.03
CA PRO A 192 -26.23 -12.34 -6.95
C PRO A 192 -26.27 -11.85 -8.40
N ILE A 193 -25.93 -12.71 -9.38
CA ILE A 193 -25.86 -12.31 -10.79
C ILE A 193 -27.16 -11.69 -11.32
N ALA A 194 -28.33 -12.18 -10.90
CA ALA A 194 -29.63 -11.64 -11.31
C ALA A 194 -29.74 -10.13 -11.06
N PHE A 195 -29.25 -9.68 -9.91
CA PHE A 195 -29.24 -8.27 -9.55
C PHE A 195 -28.18 -7.47 -10.33
N VAL A 196 -27.03 -8.08 -10.61
CA VAL A 196 -25.99 -7.45 -11.43
C VAL A 196 -26.52 -7.22 -12.85
N VAL A 197 -27.25 -8.17 -13.42
CA VAL A 197 -27.93 -8.04 -14.72
C VAL A 197 -28.94 -6.90 -14.68
N GLU A 198 -29.87 -6.93 -13.72
CA GLU A 198 -30.93 -5.93 -13.57
C GLU A 198 -30.39 -4.49 -13.46
N ARG A 199 -29.30 -4.31 -12.72
CA ARG A 199 -28.72 -2.98 -12.44
C ARG A 199 -27.56 -2.59 -13.35
N SER A 200 -27.24 -3.40 -14.34
CA SER A 200 -26.22 -3.05 -15.32
C SER A 200 -26.81 -2.25 -16.47
N THR A 201 -26.00 -1.36 -17.04
CA THR A 201 -26.33 -0.68 -18.30
C THR A 201 -25.50 -1.29 -19.41
N TYR A 202 -26.16 -1.75 -20.48
CA TYR A 202 -25.48 -2.24 -21.67
C TYR A 202 -24.77 -1.11 -22.44
N ILE A 203 -23.55 -1.37 -22.89
CA ILE A 203 -22.68 -0.45 -23.63
C ILE A 203 -22.35 -1.08 -24.98
N ALA A 204 -23.10 -0.69 -26.02
CA ALA A 204 -23.03 -1.27 -27.36
C ALA A 204 -21.62 -1.23 -27.98
N HIS A 205 -20.90 -0.11 -27.86
CA HIS A 205 -19.57 0.06 -28.47
C HIS A 205 -18.54 -0.97 -27.99
N THR A 206 -18.65 -1.43 -26.74
CA THR A 206 -17.69 -2.39 -26.14
C THR A 206 -18.27 -3.79 -25.96
N ASN A 207 -19.52 -4.00 -26.40
CA ASN A 207 -20.33 -5.18 -26.14
C ASN A 207 -20.18 -5.66 -24.69
N SER A 208 -20.48 -4.76 -23.75
CA SER A 208 -20.29 -5.02 -22.32
C SER A 208 -21.34 -4.36 -21.46
N ASN A 209 -21.39 -4.77 -20.21
CA ASN A 209 -22.28 -4.25 -19.19
C ASN A 209 -21.49 -3.45 -18.16
N LYS A 210 -22.04 -2.28 -17.84
CA LYS A 210 -21.52 -1.37 -16.84
C LYS A 210 -22.32 -1.52 -15.56
N PHE A 211 -21.66 -1.87 -14.47
CA PHE A 211 -22.23 -1.93 -13.13
C PHE A 211 -21.63 -0.86 -12.22
N MET A 212 -22.47 -0.20 -11.42
CA MET A 212 -22.07 0.82 -10.45
C MET A 212 -22.18 0.25 -9.02
N LEU A 213 -21.06 0.11 -8.32
CA LEU A 213 -21.05 -0.42 -6.94
C LEU A 213 -21.36 0.70 -5.93
N ARG A 214 -22.59 1.18 -5.93
CA ARG A 214 -23.10 2.27 -5.08
C ARG A 214 -23.65 1.76 -3.76
N ASP A 215 -23.84 2.67 -2.80
CA ASP A 215 -24.24 2.30 -1.43
C ASP A 215 -25.59 1.58 -1.34
N ASP A 216 -26.52 1.87 -2.25
CA ASP A 216 -27.82 1.21 -2.34
C ASP A 216 -27.73 -0.29 -2.67
N VAL A 217 -26.63 -0.76 -3.28
CA VAL A 217 -26.37 -2.19 -3.48
C VAL A 217 -26.42 -2.97 -2.17
N TRP A 218 -25.92 -2.40 -1.08
CA TRP A 218 -25.90 -3.07 0.24
C TRP A 218 -27.28 -3.17 0.90
N THR A 219 -28.27 -2.43 0.40
CA THR A 219 -29.65 -2.50 0.93
C THR A 219 -30.51 -3.52 0.19
N THR A 220 -29.97 -4.16 -0.85
CA THR A 220 -30.71 -5.11 -1.67
C THR A 220 -30.76 -6.49 -1.01
N PRO A 221 -31.95 -7.13 -0.94
CA PRO A 221 -32.07 -8.51 -0.50
C PRO A 221 -31.14 -9.48 -1.25
N GLY A 222 -30.48 -10.36 -0.50
CA GLY A 222 -29.54 -11.34 -1.06
C GLY A 222 -28.12 -10.81 -1.31
N VAL A 223 -27.88 -9.50 -1.18
CA VAL A 223 -26.51 -8.97 -1.12
C VAL A 223 -25.94 -9.20 0.27
N ARG A 224 -24.74 -9.78 0.34
CA ARG A 224 -24.01 -9.97 1.61
C ARG A 224 -22.90 -8.95 1.72
N ASP A 225 -22.94 -8.11 2.77
CA ASP A 225 -21.78 -7.30 3.15
C ASP A 225 -20.69 -8.23 3.67
N VAL A 226 -19.49 -8.12 3.10
CA VAL A 226 -18.32 -8.91 3.48
C VAL A 226 -17.11 -8.03 3.77
N THR A 227 -17.36 -6.75 4.11
CA THR A 227 -16.29 -5.77 4.31
C THR A 227 -15.33 -6.21 5.40
N ALA A 228 -15.82 -6.75 6.51
CA ALA A 228 -14.98 -7.16 7.64
C ALA A 228 -14.05 -8.32 7.28
N GLU A 229 -14.56 -9.32 6.55
CA GLU A 229 -13.77 -10.48 6.09
C GLU A 229 -12.68 -10.05 5.11
N ILE A 230 -12.99 -9.11 4.21
CA ILE A 230 -12.02 -8.59 3.24
C ILE A 230 -10.97 -7.69 3.90
N VAL A 231 -11.34 -6.89 4.91
CA VAL A 231 -10.39 -6.14 5.75
C VAL A 231 -9.45 -7.10 6.49
N ALA A 232 -10.00 -8.15 7.12
CA ALA A 232 -9.21 -9.13 7.86
C ALA A 232 -8.25 -9.95 6.96
N ALA A 233 -8.53 -10.04 5.67
CA ALA A 233 -7.70 -10.73 4.69
C ALA A 233 -6.56 -9.85 4.11
N MET A 234 -6.46 -8.58 4.49
CA MET A 234 -5.32 -7.73 4.12
C MET A 234 -4.04 -8.27 4.80
N PRO A 235 -2.92 -8.46 4.07
CA PRO A 235 -1.67 -9.00 4.62
C PRO A 235 -0.93 -8.05 5.54
#